data_AF-A0AAE8MSM1-F1
#
_entry.id   AF-A0AAE8MSM1-F1
#
_cell.length_a   1.000
_cell.length_b   1.000
_cell.length_c   1.000
_cell.angle_alpha   90.00
_cell.angle_beta   90.00
_cell.angle_gamma   90.00
#
_symmetry.space_group_name_H-M   'P 1'
#
loop_
_entity.id
_entity.type
_entity.pdbx_description
1 polymer ?
#
loop_
_entity_poly.entity_id
_entity_poly.type
_entity_poly.pdbx_seq_one_letter_code
_entity_poly.pdbx_strand_id
1 'polypeptide(L)'
;MLSLLVEFGADLLAKDPILPITPLQWLLSGRLQTDDMLGILLKGDQPDQVYIEALHRTFRSQLIELQAIEPSSPRSNSQAGKERQYRVDLKEQFRRVLTHPRLVRYIDSTEDEHGATLIQQAAYVLHSSSVRLLLDAGADAGRAFHHGSYSALPLQIAYTQARGLYAAKQQLLESFSESSRRRAGQAMEVAKELLKWHVARGDGVFHGITELHLACRMADGESMVELLSLGMDPRAKGRWPGVEQEVTPRELLRLELEADMEVVLNFPVPSEQDDAERPIPQAMDLLFAEFSGEEYDSSSVNTEDLEL
;
A
#
# COMPACT_ATOMS: atom_id res chain seq x y z
N MET A 1 25.21 9.88 -11.03
CA MET A 1 26.10 9.74 -9.85
C MET A 1 25.82 8.48 -9.05
N LEU A 2 24.60 8.26 -8.51
CA LEU A 2 24.27 7.05 -7.73
C LEU A 2 24.60 5.73 -8.44
N SER A 3 24.28 5.63 -9.74
CA SER A 3 24.63 4.46 -10.56
C SER A 3 26.13 4.13 -10.59
N LEU A 4 26.99 5.15 -10.55
CA LEU A 4 28.45 4.98 -10.49
C LEU A 4 28.87 4.51 -9.09
N LEU A 5 28.30 5.08 -8.03
CA LEU A 5 28.62 4.69 -6.65
C LEU A 5 28.27 3.22 -6.39
N VAL A 6 27.10 2.76 -6.87
CA VAL A 6 26.70 1.35 -6.78
C VAL A 6 27.67 0.44 -7.56
N GLU A 7 28.18 0.89 -8.71
CA GLU A 7 29.18 0.16 -9.50
C GLU A 7 30.52 0.01 -8.76
N PHE A 8 30.86 0.94 -7.88
CA PHE A 8 32.02 0.87 -6.98
C PHE A 8 31.71 0.24 -5.61
N GLY A 9 30.55 -0.41 -5.45
CA GLY A 9 30.21 -1.17 -4.25
C GLY A 9 29.64 -0.35 -3.09
N ALA A 10 29.03 0.82 -3.37
CA ALA A 10 28.31 1.56 -2.34
C ALA A 10 27.13 0.74 -1.79
N ASP A 11 27.02 0.69 -0.45
CA ASP A 11 25.93 0.03 0.24
C ASP A 11 24.67 0.89 0.20
N LEU A 12 23.66 0.43 -0.52
CA LEU A 12 22.37 1.11 -0.65
C LEU A 12 21.54 1.09 0.64
N LEU A 13 21.88 0.24 1.62
CA LEU A 13 21.23 0.13 2.93
C LEU A 13 22.00 0.86 4.04
N ALA A 14 23.14 1.46 3.75
CA ALA A 14 23.89 2.24 4.72
C ALA A 14 23.04 3.42 5.21
N LYS A 15 22.78 3.48 6.52
CA LYS A 15 22.04 4.59 7.14
C LYS A 15 22.95 5.79 7.30
N ASP A 16 22.47 6.97 6.93
CA ASP A 16 23.14 8.22 7.28
C ASP A 16 23.08 8.41 8.83
N PRO A 17 24.19 8.86 9.46
CA PRO A 17 24.27 8.99 10.91
C PRO A 17 23.48 10.19 11.47
N ILE A 18 23.14 11.17 10.63
CA ILE A 18 22.40 12.39 10.98
C ILE A 18 20.92 12.20 10.68
N LEU A 19 20.61 11.71 9.49
CA LEU A 19 19.26 11.37 9.07
C LEU A 19 19.22 9.84 8.92
N PRO A 20 18.34 9.09 9.59
CA PRO A 20 18.27 7.62 9.51
C PRO A 20 17.71 7.12 8.16
N ILE A 21 18.13 7.75 7.07
CA ILE A 21 17.73 7.56 5.68
C ILE A 21 18.90 6.92 4.94
N THR A 22 18.59 5.90 4.16
CA THR A 22 19.52 5.16 3.31
C THR A 22 19.57 5.76 1.90
N PRO A 23 20.65 5.56 1.13
CA PRO A 23 20.67 5.91 -0.30
C PRO A 23 19.50 5.32 -1.08
N LEU A 24 19.07 4.09 -0.71
CA LEU A 24 17.89 3.47 -1.29
C LEU A 24 16.61 4.26 -0.98
N GLN A 25 16.41 4.68 0.27
CA GLN A 25 15.27 5.53 0.62
C GLN A 25 15.26 6.84 -0.18
N TRP A 26 16.41 7.50 -0.34
CA TRP A 26 16.52 8.69 -1.19
C TRP A 26 16.15 8.41 -2.65
N LEU A 27 16.64 7.29 -3.20
CA LEU A 27 16.33 6.86 -4.57
C LEU A 27 14.83 6.68 -4.79
N LEU A 28 14.13 6.12 -3.80
CA LEU A 28 12.71 5.76 -3.91
C LEU A 28 11.75 6.88 -3.51
N SER A 29 12.24 7.90 -2.80
CA SER A 29 11.43 9.06 -2.38
C SER A 29 11.35 10.14 -3.47
N GLY A 30 12.24 10.09 -4.46
CA GLY A 30 12.27 11.06 -5.57
C GLY A 30 11.32 10.71 -6.71
N ARG A 31 11.03 11.68 -7.58
CA ARG A 31 10.37 11.46 -8.89
C ARG A 31 11.30 10.82 -9.92
N LEU A 32 12.15 9.88 -9.48
CA LEU A 32 13.00 9.14 -10.39
C LEU A 32 12.12 8.29 -11.31
N GLN A 33 12.47 8.26 -12.59
CA GLN A 33 11.82 7.36 -13.52
C GLN A 33 12.14 5.92 -13.08
N THR A 34 11.16 5.03 -13.17
CA THR A 34 11.33 3.61 -12.81
C THR A 34 12.50 2.97 -13.53
N ASP A 35 12.80 3.42 -14.77
CA ASP A 35 13.94 2.95 -15.55
C ASP A 35 15.29 3.29 -14.90
N ASP A 36 15.43 4.49 -14.35
CA ASP A 36 16.66 4.90 -13.67
C ASP A 36 16.84 4.11 -12.37
N MET A 37 15.75 3.95 -11.61
CA MET A 37 15.73 3.16 -10.39
C MET A 37 16.11 1.71 -10.67
N LEU A 38 15.46 1.06 -11.65
CA LEU A 38 15.78 -0.30 -12.06
C LEU A 38 17.21 -0.40 -12.58
N GLY A 39 17.67 0.56 -13.38
CA GLY A 39 19.05 0.62 -13.87
C GLY A 39 20.08 0.67 -12.74
N ILE A 40 19.75 1.33 -11.61
CA ILE A 40 20.60 1.37 -10.43
C ILE A 40 20.52 0.06 -9.63
N LEU A 41 19.31 -0.44 -9.33
CA LEU A 41 19.12 -1.66 -8.53
C LEU A 41 19.66 -2.92 -9.21
N LEU A 42 19.63 -2.95 -10.54
CA LEU A 42 20.04 -4.10 -11.34
C LEU A 42 21.52 -4.05 -11.74
N LYS A 43 22.23 -2.99 -11.36
CA LYS A 43 23.68 -2.90 -11.54
C LYS A 43 24.40 -3.72 -10.48
N GLY A 44 25.18 -4.69 -10.94
CA GLY A 44 25.93 -5.60 -10.08
C GLY A 44 25.06 -6.65 -9.41
N ASP A 45 25.64 -7.29 -8.41
CA ASP A 45 24.97 -8.24 -7.53
C ASP A 45 24.70 -7.50 -6.21
N GLN A 46 23.42 -7.19 -5.96
CA GLN A 46 23.00 -6.54 -4.72
C GLN A 46 22.50 -7.61 -3.75
N PRO A 47 22.65 -7.42 -2.43
CA PRO A 47 22.07 -8.34 -1.46
C PRO A 47 20.54 -8.34 -1.58
N ASP A 48 19.93 -9.50 -1.33
CA ASP A 48 18.49 -9.72 -1.41
C ASP A 48 17.66 -8.67 -0.66
N GLN A 49 18.14 -8.23 0.51
CA GLN A 49 17.52 -7.19 1.33
C GLN A 49 17.33 -5.87 0.57
N VAL A 50 18.25 -5.48 -0.34
CA VAL A 50 18.10 -4.26 -1.14
C VAL A 50 16.87 -4.36 -2.05
N TYR A 51 16.64 -5.50 -2.67
CA TYR A 51 15.50 -5.71 -3.55
C TYR A 51 14.17 -5.76 -2.78
N ILE A 52 14.17 -6.42 -1.62
CA ILE A 52 13.00 -6.50 -0.74
C ILE A 52 12.62 -5.10 -0.25
N GLU A 53 13.58 -4.36 0.30
CA GLU A 53 13.37 -3.01 0.80
C GLU A 53 12.92 -2.06 -0.33
N ALA A 54 13.54 -2.19 -1.51
CA ALA A 54 13.16 -1.40 -2.67
C ALA A 54 11.72 -1.63 -3.08
N LEU A 55 11.29 -2.90 -3.10
CA LEU A 55 9.96 -3.28 -3.49
C LEU A 55 8.91 -2.79 -2.49
N HIS A 56 9.13 -3.03 -1.19
CA HIS A 56 8.21 -2.59 -0.13
C HIS A 56 8.11 -1.07 -0.05
N ARG A 57 9.23 -0.34 -0.14
CA ARG A 57 9.18 1.13 -0.11
C ARG A 57 8.55 1.74 -1.34
N THR A 58 8.86 1.24 -2.54
CA THR A 58 8.20 1.69 -3.78
C THR A 58 6.69 1.51 -3.65
N PHE A 59 6.26 0.36 -3.12
CA PHE A 59 4.86 0.07 -2.91
C PHE A 59 4.22 1.02 -1.88
N ARG A 60 4.83 1.24 -0.72
CA ARG A 60 4.33 2.15 0.31
C ARG A 60 4.21 3.59 -0.19
N SER A 61 5.24 4.11 -0.87
CA SER A 61 5.20 5.46 -1.47
C SER A 61 4.01 5.60 -2.41
N GLN A 62 3.76 4.59 -3.25
CA GLN A 62 2.60 4.61 -4.13
C GLN A 62 1.27 4.53 -3.39
N LEU A 63 1.16 3.71 -2.34
CA LEU A 63 -0.06 3.65 -1.53
C LEU A 63 -0.37 5.00 -0.88
N ILE A 64 0.63 5.65 -0.29
CA ILE A 64 0.49 6.98 0.32
C ILE A 64 0.05 8.00 -0.73
N GLU A 65 0.71 8.02 -1.89
CA GLU A 65 0.35 8.94 -2.97
C GLU A 65 -1.07 8.68 -3.50
N LEU A 66 -1.47 7.42 -3.66
CA LEU A 66 -2.81 7.08 -4.14
C LEU A 66 -3.91 7.48 -3.13
N GLN A 67 -3.61 7.40 -1.83
CA GLN A 67 -4.47 7.83 -0.73
C GLN A 67 -4.54 9.37 -0.60
N ALA A 68 -3.41 10.09 -0.71
CA ALA A 68 -3.39 11.55 -0.56
C ALA A 68 -4.20 12.29 -1.65
N ILE A 69 -4.40 11.63 -2.78
CA ILE A 69 -5.07 12.14 -3.99
C ILE A 69 -6.60 11.94 -3.89
N GLU A 70 -7.16 11.78 -2.69
CA GLU A 70 -8.61 11.74 -2.53
C GLU A 70 -9.26 13.09 -2.94
N PRO A 71 -10.39 13.06 -3.66
CA PRO A 71 -11.05 14.25 -4.18
C PRO A 71 -11.79 14.98 -3.05
N SER A 72 -11.05 15.59 -2.13
CA SER A 72 -11.61 16.31 -0.98
C SER A 72 -12.19 17.67 -1.37
N SER A 73 -11.87 18.18 -2.56
CA SER A 73 -12.40 19.44 -3.09
C SER A 73 -12.65 19.35 -4.59
N PRO A 74 -13.67 20.04 -5.12
CA PRO A 74 -13.86 20.19 -6.57
C PRO A 74 -12.68 20.96 -7.15
N ARG A 75 -11.68 20.23 -7.64
CA ARG A 75 -10.52 20.77 -8.36
C ARG A 75 -10.96 21.20 -9.76
N SER A 76 -10.23 22.14 -10.36
CA SER A 76 -10.44 22.49 -11.76
C SER A 76 -10.29 21.26 -12.65
N ASN A 77 -11.07 21.17 -13.74
CA ASN A 77 -11.02 20.04 -14.68
C ASN A 77 -9.61 19.76 -15.20
N SER A 78 -8.76 20.79 -15.33
CA SER A 78 -7.37 20.66 -15.78
C SER A 78 -6.46 19.92 -14.78
N GLN A 79 -6.67 20.13 -13.48
CA GLN A 79 -5.89 19.50 -12.43
C GLN A 79 -6.32 18.04 -12.23
N ALA A 80 -7.64 17.78 -12.28
CA ALA A 80 -8.18 16.42 -12.20
C ALA A 80 -7.64 15.51 -13.33
N GLY A 81 -7.45 16.05 -14.54
CA GLY A 81 -6.85 15.32 -15.66
C GLY A 81 -5.39 14.92 -15.40
N LYS A 82 -4.56 15.87 -14.93
CA LYS A 82 -3.14 15.62 -14.60
C LYS A 82 -2.99 14.61 -13.46
N GLU A 83 -3.84 14.73 -12.45
CA GLU A 83 -3.88 13.85 -11.29
C GLU A 83 -4.27 12.41 -11.67
N ARG A 84 -5.27 12.28 -12.56
CA ARG A 84 -5.66 10.97 -13.11
C ARG A 84 -4.54 10.34 -13.92
N GLN A 85 -3.87 11.12 -14.77
CA GLN A 85 -2.72 10.64 -15.54
C GLN A 85 -1.58 10.20 -14.62
N TYR A 86 -1.26 11.00 -13.60
CA TYR A 86 -0.24 10.68 -12.61
C TYR A 86 -0.52 9.34 -11.91
N ARG A 87 -1.77 9.08 -11.49
CA ARG A 87 -2.17 7.79 -10.91
C ARG A 87 -1.97 6.61 -11.86
N VAL A 88 -2.26 6.80 -13.14
CA VAL A 88 -2.05 5.78 -14.18
C VAL A 88 -0.56 5.52 -14.35
N ASP A 89 0.24 6.58 -14.39
CA ASP A 89 1.70 6.48 -14.54
C ASP A 89 2.32 5.75 -13.35
N LEU A 90 1.97 6.10 -12.11
CA LEU A 90 2.44 5.40 -10.90
C LEU A 90 2.08 3.91 -10.91
N LYS A 91 0.84 3.58 -11.28
CA LYS A 91 0.39 2.19 -11.37
C LYS A 91 1.19 1.42 -12.42
N GLU A 92 1.46 2.04 -13.57
CA GLU A 92 2.24 1.41 -14.63
C GLU A 92 3.71 1.24 -14.22
N GLN A 93 4.28 2.24 -13.56
CA GLN A 93 5.61 2.16 -12.95
C GLN A 93 5.72 0.97 -11.99
N PHE A 94 4.73 0.79 -11.10
CA PHE A 94 4.70 -0.37 -10.22
C PHE A 94 4.60 -1.70 -10.97
N ARG A 95 3.73 -1.73 -11.99
CA ARG A 95 3.57 -2.91 -12.85
C ARG A 95 4.91 -3.31 -13.45
N ARG A 96 5.68 -2.34 -13.95
CA ARG A 96 7.02 -2.59 -14.51
C ARG A 96 7.98 -3.17 -13.48
N VAL A 97 7.99 -2.64 -12.25
CA VAL A 97 8.78 -3.19 -11.13
C VAL A 97 8.41 -4.65 -10.87
N LEU A 98 7.12 -4.96 -10.80
CA LEU A 98 6.62 -6.31 -10.51
C LEU A 98 6.78 -7.30 -11.67
N THR A 99 6.90 -6.82 -12.91
CA THR A 99 7.23 -7.70 -14.05
C THR A 99 8.72 -8.07 -14.12
N HIS A 100 9.57 -7.41 -13.33
CA HIS A 100 11.00 -7.66 -13.40
C HIS A 100 11.37 -8.97 -12.67
N PRO A 101 12.03 -9.95 -13.34
CA PRO A 101 12.26 -11.29 -12.78
C PRO A 101 13.03 -11.33 -11.45
N ARG A 102 13.94 -10.37 -11.24
CA ARG A 102 14.70 -10.28 -9.97
C ARG A 102 13.90 -9.71 -8.80
N LEU A 103 12.88 -8.90 -9.07
CA LEU A 103 12.08 -8.23 -8.03
C LEU A 103 10.86 -9.06 -7.67
N VAL A 104 10.20 -9.66 -8.68
CA VAL A 104 8.99 -10.46 -8.48
C VAL A 104 9.20 -11.65 -7.54
N ARG A 105 10.42 -12.20 -7.45
CA ARG A 105 10.75 -13.28 -6.50
C ARG A 105 10.55 -12.88 -5.03
N TYR A 106 10.46 -11.58 -4.73
CA TYR A 106 10.27 -11.03 -3.39
C TYR A 106 8.86 -10.52 -3.13
N ILE A 107 7.91 -10.76 -4.04
CA ILE A 107 6.54 -10.26 -3.90
C ILE A 107 5.85 -10.74 -2.60
N ASP A 108 6.22 -11.93 -2.14
CA ASP A 108 5.75 -12.56 -0.90
C ASP A 108 6.78 -12.49 0.23
N SER A 109 7.80 -11.64 0.11
CA SER A 109 8.77 -11.47 1.20
C SER A 109 8.08 -10.93 2.46
N THR A 110 8.50 -11.45 3.61
CA THR A 110 8.11 -10.98 4.94
C THR A 110 9.32 -10.42 5.69
N GLU A 111 10.40 -10.10 4.98
CA GLU A 111 11.65 -9.57 5.56
C GLU A 111 11.65 -8.03 5.61
N ASP A 112 10.48 -7.42 5.44
CA ASP A 112 10.32 -6.01 5.80
C ASP A 112 10.25 -5.85 7.32
N GLU A 113 10.46 -4.63 7.78
CA GLU A 113 10.48 -4.28 9.21
C GLU A 113 9.18 -4.61 9.98
N HIS A 114 8.12 -4.98 9.26
CA HIS A 114 6.79 -5.23 9.79
C HIS A 114 6.35 -6.70 9.66
N GLY A 115 7.09 -7.53 8.91
CA GLY A 115 6.75 -8.92 8.66
C GLY A 115 5.57 -9.13 7.70
N ALA A 116 5.09 -8.07 7.03
CA ALA A 116 3.88 -8.12 6.22
C ALA A 116 4.21 -8.17 4.73
N THR A 117 3.61 -9.10 4.00
CA THR A 117 3.75 -9.15 2.53
C THR A 117 3.06 -7.95 1.87
N LEU A 118 3.42 -7.65 0.62
CA LEU A 118 2.81 -6.54 -0.12
C LEU A 118 1.29 -6.67 -0.24
N ILE A 119 0.79 -7.90 -0.44
CA ILE A 119 -0.66 -8.12 -0.57
C ILE A 119 -1.39 -7.95 0.77
N GLN A 120 -0.74 -8.25 1.89
CA GLN A 120 -1.28 -7.98 3.23
C GLN A 120 -1.35 -6.47 3.46
N GLN A 121 -0.30 -5.72 3.09
CA GLN A 121 -0.30 -4.25 3.15
C GLN A 121 -1.39 -3.65 2.25
N ALA A 122 -1.53 -4.13 1.01
CA ALA A 122 -2.55 -3.70 0.06
C ALA A 122 -3.97 -3.93 0.60
N ALA A 123 -4.19 -5.08 1.24
CA ALA A 123 -5.45 -5.44 1.86
C ALA A 123 -5.75 -4.56 3.07
N TYR A 124 -4.75 -4.28 3.90
CA TYR A 124 -4.87 -3.39 5.06
C TYR A 124 -5.30 -1.98 4.68
N VAL A 125 -4.67 -1.40 3.65
CA VAL A 125 -5.03 -0.05 3.17
C VAL A 125 -6.27 -0.02 2.28
N LEU A 126 -6.89 -1.19 2.03
CA LEU A 126 -8.09 -1.36 1.22
C LEU A 126 -7.93 -0.93 -0.25
N HIS A 127 -6.74 -1.13 -0.83
CA HIS A 127 -6.44 -0.67 -2.18
C HIS A 127 -6.61 -1.78 -3.23
N SER A 128 -7.85 -1.96 -3.72
CA SER A 128 -8.24 -3.05 -4.63
C SER A 128 -7.43 -3.11 -5.93
N SER A 129 -7.02 -1.96 -6.47
CA SER A 129 -6.18 -1.91 -7.68
C SER A 129 -4.78 -2.50 -7.44
N SER A 130 -4.22 -2.31 -6.25
CA SER A 130 -2.92 -2.90 -5.87
C SER A 130 -3.06 -4.39 -5.61
N VAL A 131 -4.14 -4.81 -4.94
CA VAL A 131 -4.43 -6.24 -4.72
C VAL A 131 -4.51 -6.99 -6.04
N ARG A 132 -5.29 -6.50 -7.02
CA ARG A 132 -5.37 -7.13 -8.36
C ARG A 132 -4.00 -7.20 -9.04
N LEU A 133 -3.23 -6.10 -8.98
CA LEU A 133 -1.93 -6.03 -9.64
C LEU A 133 -0.91 -7.01 -9.00
N LEU A 134 -0.92 -7.14 -7.67
CA LEU A 134 -0.08 -8.11 -6.95
C LEU A 134 -0.49 -9.56 -7.24
N LEU A 135 -1.80 -9.84 -7.27
CA LEU A 135 -2.32 -11.17 -7.67
C LEU A 135 -1.95 -11.53 -9.10
N ASP A 136 -2.07 -10.58 -10.05
CA ASP A 136 -1.63 -10.75 -11.45
C ASP A 136 -0.12 -11.05 -11.54
N ALA A 137 0.67 -10.49 -10.62
CA ALA A 137 2.11 -10.72 -10.53
C ALA A 137 2.48 -12.01 -9.76
N GLY A 138 1.50 -12.77 -9.27
CA GLY A 138 1.71 -14.06 -8.63
C GLY A 138 1.84 -14.03 -7.11
N ALA A 139 1.46 -12.95 -6.44
CA ALA A 139 1.47 -12.90 -4.97
C ALA A 139 0.56 -13.97 -4.36
N ASP A 140 1.04 -14.64 -3.30
CA ASP A 140 0.30 -15.68 -2.57
C ASP A 140 -0.60 -15.07 -1.49
N ALA A 141 -1.88 -14.90 -1.82
CA ALA A 141 -2.88 -14.47 -0.84
C ALA A 141 -3.22 -15.56 0.21
N GLY A 142 -2.66 -16.75 0.11
CA GLY A 142 -2.76 -17.81 1.11
C GLY A 142 -1.74 -17.69 2.25
N ARG A 143 -0.77 -16.77 2.15
CA ARG A 143 0.23 -16.56 3.19
C ARG A 143 -0.33 -15.72 4.32
N ALA A 144 -0.31 -16.29 5.53
CA ALA A 144 -0.78 -15.58 6.70
C ALA A 144 0.27 -14.58 7.23
N PHE A 145 -0.21 -13.43 7.68
CA PHE A 145 0.51 -12.50 8.52
C PHE A 145 0.59 -13.09 9.93
N HIS A 146 1.73 -12.96 10.60
CA HIS A 146 1.92 -13.46 11.97
C HIS A 146 2.41 -12.32 12.87
N HIS A 147 1.70 -12.08 13.96
CA HIS A 147 2.11 -11.11 14.98
C HIS A 147 1.79 -11.66 16.37
N GLY A 148 2.80 -12.09 17.11
CA GLY A 148 2.60 -12.81 18.38
C GLY A 148 1.83 -14.12 18.18
N SER A 149 0.75 -14.32 18.94
CA SER A 149 -0.15 -15.49 18.80
C SER A 149 -1.17 -15.33 17.67
N TYR A 150 -1.23 -14.17 17.04
CA TYR A 150 -2.23 -13.84 16.04
C TYR A 150 -1.77 -14.20 14.61
N SER A 151 -2.73 -14.65 13.78
CA SER A 151 -2.50 -14.97 12.38
C SER A 151 -3.66 -14.50 11.48
N ALA A 152 -3.34 -13.83 10.36
CA ALA A 152 -4.32 -13.28 9.41
C ALA A 152 -4.02 -13.62 7.97
N LEU A 153 -5.00 -14.08 7.21
CA LEU A 153 -4.93 -14.02 5.75
C LEU A 153 -5.24 -12.60 5.26
N PRO A 154 -4.74 -12.17 4.08
CA PRO A 154 -5.13 -10.93 3.42
C PRO A 154 -6.65 -10.69 3.36
N LEU A 155 -7.44 -11.74 3.07
CA LEU A 155 -8.90 -11.63 3.05
C LEU A 155 -9.45 -11.29 4.45
N GLN A 156 -8.83 -11.83 5.49
CA GLN A 156 -9.19 -11.54 6.88
C GLN A 156 -8.85 -10.11 7.27
N ILE A 157 -7.66 -9.64 6.91
CA ILE A 157 -7.26 -8.24 7.10
C ILE A 157 -8.30 -7.29 6.49
N ALA A 158 -8.71 -7.53 5.23
CA ALA A 158 -9.65 -6.66 4.53
C ALA A 158 -11.05 -6.57 5.19
N TYR A 159 -11.66 -7.71 5.54
CA TYR A 159 -12.99 -7.66 6.16
C TYR A 159 -12.95 -7.11 7.59
N THR A 160 -11.86 -7.32 8.32
CA THR A 160 -11.71 -6.80 9.68
C THR A 160 -11.63 -5.26 9.64
N GLN A 161 -10.88 -4.69 8.69
CA GLN A 161 -10.86 -3.25 8.43
C GLN A 161 -12.26 -2.72 8.11
N ALA A 162 -13.00 -3.38 7.22
CA ALA A 162 -14.38 -3.00 6.89
C ALA A 162 -15.27 -2.96 8.13
N ARG A 163 -15.19 -4.01 8.96
CA ARG A 163 -16.02 -4.12 10.16
C ARG A 163 -15.68 -3.05 11.19
N GLY A 164 -14.41 -2.69 11.36
CA GLY A 164 -14.01 -1.56 12.20
C GLY A 164 -14.68 -0.26 11.76
N LEU A 165 -14.72 0.01 10.44
CA LEU A 165 -15.42 1.16 9.86
C LEU A 165 -16.94 1.11 10.14
N TYR A 166 -17.59 -0.06 9.98
CA TYR A 166 -19.02 -0.21 10.28
C TYR A 166 -19.36 -0.16 11.77
N ALA A 167 -18.48 -0.65 12.66
CA ALA A 167 -18.65 -0.55 14.10
C ALA A 167 -18.63 0.93 14.54
N ALA A 168 -17.70 1.72 13.99
CA ALA A 168 -17.67 3.17 14.21
C ALA A 168 -18.96 3.87 13.73
N LYS A 169 -19.55 3.42 12.60
CA LYS A 169 -20.86 3.89 12.11
C LYS A 169 -21.97 3.63 13.13
N GLN A 170 -22.02 2.42 13.71
CA GLN A 170 -23.09 2.00 14.62
C GLN A 170 -23.03 2.71 15.97
N GLN A 171 -21.83 3.08 16.43
CA GLN A 171 -21.64 3.83 17.67
C GLN A 171 -22.06 5.31 17.54
N LEU A 172 -22.66 5.72 16.41
CA LEU A 172 -23.15 7.07 16.16
C LEU A 172 -22.09 8.15 16.44
N LEU A 173 -20.81 7.82 16.24
CA LEU A 173 -19.77 8.83 16.11
C LEU A 173 -20.23 9.75 14.98
N GLU A 174 -20.57 11.01 15.31
CA GLU A 174 -21.35 11.96 14.48
C GLU A 174 -20.78 12.26 13.08
N SER A 175 -19.67 11.62 12.70
CA SER A 175 -19.05 11.74 11.40
C SER A 175 -18.71 10.39 10.79
N PHE A 176 -19.71 9.52 10.57
CA PHE A 176 -19.55 8.51 9.50
C PHE A 176 -19.47 9.24 8.16
N SER A 177 -18.27 9.71 7.87
CA SER A 177 -17.94 10.52 6.73
C SER A 177 -18.14 9.74 5.44
N GLU A 178 -18.34 10.47 4.34
CA GLU A 178 -18.33 9.88 3.00
C GLU A 178 -17.03 9.10 2.73
N SER A 179 -15.90 9.53 3.32
CA SER A 179 -14.64 8.78 3.24
C SER A 179 -14.72 7.42 3.93
N SER A 180 -15.37 7.31 5.10
CA SER A 180 -15.57 6.02 5.78
C SER A 180 -16.47 5.08 4.98
N ARG A 181 -17.56 5.61 4.40
CA ARG A 181 -18.43 4.84 3.49
C ARG A 181 -17.65 4.33 2.28
N ARG A 182 -16.86 5.19 1.65
CA ARG A 182 -16.03 4.83 0.50
C ARG A 182 -15.01 3.74 0.85
N ARG A 183 -14.33 3.87 2.00
CA ARG A 183 -13.37 2.87 2.48
C ARG A 183 -14.05 1.53 2.75
N ALA A 184 -15.25 1.52 3.30
CA ALA A 184 -16.00 0.28 3.50
C ALA A 184 -16.35 -0.41 2.16
N GLY A 185 -16.76 0.35 1.15
CA GLY A 185 -16.94 -0.17 -0.21
C GLY A 185 -15.64 -0.69 -0.83
N GLN A 186 -14.52 -0.01 -0.63
CA GLN A 186 -13.19 -0.48 -1.06
C GLN A 186 -12.78 -1.79 -0.37
N ALA A 187 -13.10 -1.95 0.92
CA ALA A 187 -12.85 -3.18 1.65
C ALA A 187 -13.63 -4.36 1.08
N MET A 188 -14.91 -4.13 0.73
CA MET A 188 -15.74 -5.12 0.04
C MET A 188 -15.12 -5.52 -1.29
N GLU A 189 -14.70 -4.55 -2.11
CA GLU A 189 -14.03 -4.84 -3.39
C GLU A 189 -12.75 -5.65 -3.21
N VAL A 190 -11.87 -5.28 -2.27
CA VAL A 190 -10.66 -6.05 -1.95
C VAL A 190 -11.00 -7.48 -1.54
N ALA A 191 -11.98 -7.64 -0.64
CA ALA A 191 -12.38 -8.96 -0.15
C ALA A 191 -12.94 -9.84 -1.27
N LYS A 192 -13.72 -9.27 -2.21
CA LYS A 192 -14.21 -10.00 -3.38
C LYS A 192 -13.05 -10.50 -4.26
N GLU A 193 -12.05 -9.68 -4.52
CA GLU A 193 -10.88 -10.08 -5.33
C GLU A 193 -10.08 -11.21 -4.65
N LEU A 194 -9.84 -11.09 -3.35
CA LEU A 194 -9.12 -12.12 -2.59
C LEU A 194 -9.93 -13.43 -2.49
N LEU A 195 -11.24 -13.35 -2.29
CA LEU A 195 -12.11 -14.53 -2.30
C LEU A 195 -12.11 -15.22 -3.67
N LYS A 196 -12.24 -14.45 -4.76
CA LYS A 196 -12.14 -15.00 -6.13
C LYS A 196 -10.82 -15.73 -6.35
N TRP A 197 -9.72 -15.18 -5.86
CA TRP A 197 -8.41 -15.83 -5.94
C TRP A 197 -8.37 -17.17 -5.19
N HIS A 198 -8.88 -17.24 -3.95
CA HIS A 198 -8.94 -18.48 -3.18
C HIS A 198 -9.82 -19.54 -3.87
N VAL A 199 -10.98 -19.13 -4.40
CA VAL A 199 -11.87 -20.00 -5.16
C VAL A 199 -11.19 -20.53 -6.42
N ALA A 200 -10.49 -19.67 -7.17
CA ALA A 200 -9.77 -20.06 -8.38
C ALA A 200 -8.59 -21.00 -8.09
N ARG A 201 -7.89 -20.79 -6.97
CA ARG A 201 -6.80 -21.67 -6.51
C ARG A 201 -7.31 -23.04 -6.04
N GLY A 202 -8.55 -23.11 -5.56
CA GLY A 202 -9.16 -24.35 -5.08
C GLY A 202 -8.53 -24.87 -3.79
N ASP A 203 -7.99 -23.98 -2.95
CA ASP A 203 -7.31 -24.36 -1.70
C ASP A 203 -8.25 -24.81 -0.57
N GLY A 204 -9.56 -24.63 -0.76
CA GLY A 204 -10.60 -25.02 0.18
C GLY A 204 -10.66 -24.18 1.47
N VAL A 205 -9.82 -23.15 1.61
CA VAL A 205 -9.75 -22.32 2.82
C VAL A 205 -11.07 -21.57 3.05
N PHE A 206 -11.67 -21.09 1.95
CA PHE A 206 -12.97 -20.40 1.93
C PHE A 206 -14.00 -21.18 1.11
N HIS A 207 -14.00 -22.51 1.21
CA HIS A 207 -14.92 -23.35 0.44
C HIS A 207 -16.38 -22.99 0.68
N GLY A 208 -17.17 -22.78 -0.38
CA GLY A 208 -18.61 -22.43 -0.27
C GLY A 208 -18.90 -21.03 0.26
N ILE A 209 -17.87 -20.23 0.59
CA ILE A 209 -18.04 -18.84 1.00
C ILE A 209 -18.45 -18.00 -0.21
N THR A 210 -19.44 -17.14 0.01
CA THR A 210 -20.04 -16.29 -1.03
C THR A 210 -19.88 -14.80 -0.67
N GLU A 211 -20.16 -13.90 -1.61
CA GLU A 211 -20.17 -12.46 -1.32
C GLU A 211 -21.13 -12.08 -0.18
N LEU A 212 -22.25 -12.81 -0.03
CA LEU A 212 -23.19 -12.59 1.08
C LEU A 212 -22.57 -12.96 2.44
N HIS A 213 -21.72 -13.99 2.49
CA HIS A 213 -20.94 -14.29 3.70
C HIS A 213 -19.99 -13.14 4.05
N LEU A 214 -19.31 -12.55 3.06
CA LEU A 214 -18.42 -11.40 3.27
C LEU A 214 -19.20 -10.19 3.80
N ALA A 215 -20.33 -9.83 3.19
CA ALA A 215 -21.17 -8.72 3.62
C ALA A 215 -21.68 -8.92 5.06
N CYS A 216 -22.12 -10.13 5.39
CA CYS A 216 -22.49 -10.48 6.76
C CYS A 216 -21.30 -10.38 7.72
N ARG A 217 -20.11 -10.85 7.34
CA ARG A 217 -18.92 -10.78 8.20
C ARG A 217 -18.53 -9.34 8.52
N MET A 218 -18.60 -8.46 7.53
CA MET A 218 -18.27 -7.03 7.65
C MET A 218 -19.36 -6.22 8.36
N ALA A 219 -20.54 -6.80 8.58
CA ALA A 219 -21.75 -6.09 9.01
C ALA A 219 -22.19 -4.98 8.02
N ASP A 220 -21.96 -5.20 6.73
CA ASP A 220 -22.33 -4.27 5.66
C ASP A 220 -23.80 -4.43 5.26
N GLY A 221 -24.67 -3.67 5.95
CA GLY A 221 -26.11 -3.69 5.71
C GLY A 221 -26.52 -3.38 4.27
N GLU A 222 -25.82 -2.47 3.61
CA GLU A 222 -26.15 -2.01 2.26
C GLU A 222 -25.85 -3.13 1.25
N SER A 223 -24.65 -3.70 1.27
CA SER A 223 -24.31 -4.86 0.43
C SER A 223 -25.15 -6.10 0.75
N MET A 224 -25.51 -6.35 2.02
CA MET A 224 -26.39 -7.47 2.36
C MET A 224 -27.75 -7.37 1.66
N VAL A 225 -28.38 -6.18 1.68
CA VAL A 225 -29.67 -5.96 1.01
C VAL A 225 -29.54 -6.11 -0.50
N GLU A 226 -28.50 -5.54 -1.09
CA GLU A 226 -28.23 -5.64 -2.52
C GLU A 226 -28.06 -7.11 -2.95
N LEU A 227 -27.19 -7.86 -2.30
CA LEU A 227 -26.90 -9.25 -2.63
C LEU A 227 -28.12 -10.17 -2.46
N LEU A 228 -28.95 -9.92 -1.44
CA LEU A 228 -30.22 -10.63 -1.27
C LEU A 228 -31.22 -10.29 -2.39
N SER A 229 -31.26 -9.03 -2.84
CA SER A 229 -32.12 -8.62 -3.95
C SER A 229 -31.71 -9.25 -5.29
N LEU A 230 -30.41 -9.57 -5.44
CA LEU A 230 -29.86 -10.34 -6.55
C LEU A 230 -30.13 -11.86 -6.45
N GLY A 231 -30.83 -12.30 -5.39
CA GLY A 231 -31.25 -13.69 -5.20
C GLY A 231 -30.18 -14.60 -4.60
N MET A 232 -29.13 -14.05 -3.98
CA MET A 232 -28.15 -14.88 -3.27
C MET A 232 -28.81 -15.64 -2.11
N ASP A 233 -28.52 -16.93 -1.99
CA ASP A 233 -29.13 -17.79 -0.99
C ASP A 233 -28.58 -17.49 0.42
N PRO A 234 -29.40 -17.00 1.37
CA PRO A 234 -28.99 -16.78 2.75
C PRO A 234 -28.77 -18.07 3.54
N ARG A 235 -29.05 -19.24 2.96
CA ARG A 235 -28.83 -20.58 3.54
C ARG A 235 -27.64 -21.30 2.92
N ALA A 236 -26.94 -20.68 1.97
CA ALA A 236 -25.69 -21.21 1.46
C ALA A 236 -24.74 -21.48 2.63
N LYS A 237 -24.10 -22.66 2.61
CA LYS A 237 -23.14 -23.06 3.64
C LYS A 237 -21.73 -22.93 3.07
N GLY A 238 -20.82 -22.41 3.89
CA GLY A 238 -19.40 -22.40 3.55
C GLY A 238 -18.51 -22.57 4.78
N ARG A 239 -17.28 -23.01 4.55
CA ARG A 239 -16.23 -23.17 5.56
C ARG A 239 -15.49 -21.85 5.72
N TRP A 240 -15.45 -21.36 6.95
CA TRP A 240 -14.74 -20.14 7.31
C TRP A 240 -13.48 -20.48 8.13
N PRO A 241 -12.31 -19.86 7.87
CA PRO A 241 -11.11 -20.12 8.65
C PRO A 241 -11.32 -19.86 10.14
N GLY A 242 -10.92 -20.82 10.98
CA GLY A 242 -11.11 -20.76 12.43
C GLY A 242 -12.49 -21.22 12.92
N VAL A 243 -13.40 -21.63 12.02
CA VAL A 243 -14.70 -22.21 12.39
C VAL A 243 -14.76 -23.66 11.92
N GLU A 244 -14.91 -24.60 12.87
CA GLU A 244 -14.85 -26.03 12.59
C GLU A 244 -16.00 -26.52 11.68
N GLN A 245 -17.18 -25.92 11.86
CA GLN A 245 -18.39 -26.24 11.12
C GLN A 245 -18.64 -25.27 9.97
N GLU A 246 -19.34 -25.75 8.93
CA GLU A 246 -19.85 -24.85 7.90
C GLU A 246 -20.83 -23.84 8.51
N VAL A 247 -20.77 -22.61 8.03
CA VAL A 247 -21.60 -21.50 8.49
C VAL A 247 -22.42 -20.95 7.34
N THR A 248 -23.62 -20.49 7.67
CA THR A 248 -24.43 -19.64 6.81
C THR A 248 -24.02 -18.17 6.98
N PRO A 249 -24.36 -17.27 6.04
CA PRO A 249 -24.11 -15.84 6.19
C PRO A 249 -24.66 -15.28 7.51
N ARG A 250 -25.85 -15.72 7.92
CA ARG A 250 -26.50 -15.27 9.16
C ARG A 250 -25.76 -15.72 10.42
N GLU A 251 -25.22 -16.94 10.42
CA GLU A 251 -24.42 -17.45 11.55
C GLU A 251 -23.10 -16.69 11.64
N LEU A 252 -22.46 -16.42 10.50
CA LEU A 252 -21.20 -15.68 10.43
C LEU A 252 -21.30 -14.23 10.94
N LEU A 253 -22.45 -13.58 10.73
CA LEU A 253 -22.76 -12.26 11.30
C LEU A 253 -22.77 -12.28 12.84
N ARG A 254 -23.18 -13.41 13.45
CA ARG A 254 -23.34 -13.56 14.90
C ARG A 254 -22.08 -14.03 15.63
N LEU A 255 -21.10 -14.57 14.90
CA LEU A 255 -19.85 -15.03 15.53
C LEU A 255 -19.14 -13.84 16.19
N GLU A 256 -18.85 -13.99 17.48
CA GLU A 256 -18.10 -13.03 18.28
C GLU A 256 -16.66 -12.92 17.78
N LEU A 257 -16.07 -11.74 17.99
CA LEU A 257 -14.89 -11.26 17.28
C LEU A 257 -13.70 -10.95 18.16
N GLU A 258 -13.67 -11.49 19.37
CA GLU A 258 -12.62 -11.13 20.34
C GLU A 258 -11.21 -11.23 19.72
N ALA A 259 -10.96 -12.22 18.86
CA ALA A 259 -9.70 -12.39 18.14
C ALA A 259 -9.46 -11.44 16.94
N ASP A 260 -10.50 -10.87 16.34
CA ASP A 260 -10.38 -10.06 15.12
C ASP A 260 -10.09 -8.57 15.41
N MET A 261 -10.41 -8.06 16.61
CA MET A 261 -10.11 -6.65 16.92
C MET A 261 -8.63 -6.40 17.23
N GLU A 262 -7.93 -7.38 17.81
CA GLU A 262 -6.49 -7.28 18.09
C GLU A 262 -5.68 -7.04 16.80
N VAL A 263 -6.20 -7.52 15.67
CA VAL A 263 -5.63 -7.39 14.33
C VAL A 263 -5.54 -5.95 13.89
N VAL A 264 -6.64 -5.21 14.03
CA VAL A 264 -6.73 -3.83 13.54
C VAL A 264 -5.82 -2.93 14.34
N LEU A 265 -5.72 -3.18 15.64
CA LEU A 265 -4.94 -2.36 16.56
C LEU A 265 -3.44 -2.63 16.46
N ASN A 266 -3.05 -3.88 16.15
CA ASN A 266 -1.65 -4.30 16.15
C ASN A 266 -1.09 -4.52 14.74
N PHE A 267 -1.87 -4.35 13.68
CA PHE A 267 -1.28 -4.38 12.34
C PHE A 267 -0.35 -3.17 12.23
N PRO A 268 0.94 -3.40 11.94
CA PRO A 268 1.90 -2.31 11.76
C PRO A 268 1.47 -1.52 10.53
N VAL A 269 0.72 -0.45 10.78
CA VAL A 269 0.45 0.56 9.77
C VAL A 269 1.76 1.31 9.62
N PRO A 270 2.25 1.55 8.40
CA PRO A 270 3.18 2.64 8.17
C PRO A 270 2.47 3.89 8.67
N SER A 271 2.78 4.32 9.89
CA SER A 271 2.17 5.51 10.43
C SER A 271 2.65 6.66 9.57
N GLU A 272 1.79 7.61 9.23
CA GLU A 272 2.26 8.84 8.56
C GLU A 272 3.40 9.50 9.36
N GLN A 273 3.51 9.21 10.66
CA GLN A 273 4.56 9.68 11.56
C GLN A 273 5.93 9.04 11.30
N ASP A 274 6.03 7.75 10.94
CA ASP A 274 7.31 7.12 10.61
C ASP A 274 7.90 7.70 9.31
N ASP A 275 7.04 8.24 8.45
CA ASP A 275 7.42 8.96 7.23
C ASP A 275 7.36 10.50 7.39
N ALA A 276 6.86 11.05 8.51
CA ALA A 276 6.74 12.50 8.73
C ALA A 276 8.07 13.18 9.08
N GLU A 277 9.12 12.42 9.37
CA GLU A 277 10.49 12.93 9.40
C GLU A 277 11.05 13.23 7.99
N ARG A 278 10.26 13.02 6.93
CA ARG A 278 10.60 13.53 5.60
C ARG A 278 10.71 15.06 5.65
N PRO A 279 11.83 15.67 5.23
CA PRO A 279 11.75 17.01 4.70
C PRO A 279 10.82 16.90 3.48
N ILE A 280 9.64 17.53 3.59
CA ILE A 280 8.68 17.64 2.48
C ILE A 280 9.49 18.01 1.23
N PRO A 281 9.30 17.40 0.05
CA PRO A 281 9.99 17.82 -1.16
C PRO A 281 9.88 19.34 -1.41
N GLN A 282 8.80 19.98 -0.93
CA GLN A 282 8.66 21.45 -0.89
C GLN A 282 9.67 22.15 0.04
N ALA A 283 10.04 21.58 1.18
CA ALA A 283 11.10 22.11 2.05
C ALA A 283 12.50 21.95 1.43
N MET A 284 12.74 20.88 0.68
CA MET A 284 13.98 20.73 -0.11
C MET A 284 14.00 21.68 -1.32
N ASP A 285 12.88 21.84 -2.03
CA ASP A 285 12.73 22.83 -3.10
C ASP A 285 12.91 24.27 -2.56
N LEU A 286 12.50 24.56 -1.31
CA LEU A 286 12.75 25.84 -0.63
C LEU A 286 14.22 26.00 -0.21
N LEU A 287 14.85 24.95 0.33
CA LEU A 287 16.28 24.96 0.64
C LEU A 287 17.13 25.14 -0.63
N PHE A 288 16.83 24.43 -1.71
CA PHE A 288 17.53 24.61 -2.99
C PHE A 288 17.22 25.95 -3.66
N ALA A 289 16.00 26.50 -3.49
CA ALA A 289 15.68 27.85 -3.94
C ALA A 289 16.51 28.92 -3.21
N GLU A 290 16.72 28.78 -1.89
CA GLU A 290 17.61 29.67 -1.11
C GLU A 290 19.07 29.58 -1.56
N PHE A 291 19.58 28.38 -1.91
CA PHE A 291 20.95 28.22 -2.42
C PHE A 291 21.12 28.65 -3.89
N SER A 292 20.03 28.74 -4.67
CA SER A 292 20.07 29.18 -6.07
C SER A 292 19.85 30.69 -6.25
N GLY A 293 19.58 31.42 -5.16
CA GLY A 293 19.19 32.83 -5.17
C GLY A 293 20.32 33.85 -5.00
N GLU A 294 21.56 33.44 -4.79
CA GLU A 294 22.71 34.36 -4.84
C GLU A 294 23.30 34.35 -6.25
N GLU A 295 22.71 35.14 -7.15
CA GLU A 295 23.48 35.73 -8.25
C GLU A 295 24.63 36.53 -7.61
N TYR A 296 25.80 35.91 -7.52
CA TYR A 296 27.06 36.65 -7.37
C TYR A 296 27.16 37.56 -8.59
N ASP A 297 26.70 38.80 -8.43
CA ASP A 297 26.95 39.90 -9.33
C ASP A 297 28.48 40.07 -9.43
N SER A 298 29.07 39.39 -10.41
CA SER A 298 30.49 39.50 -10.77
C SER A 298 30.73 40.80 -11.53
N SER A 299 30.19 41.91 -11.03
CA SER A 299 30.45 43.24 -11.57
C SER A 299 31.85 43.68 -11.17
N SER A 300 32.73 43.66 -12.17
CA SER A 300 33.89 44.55 -12.34
C SER A 300 34.96 44.57 -11.24
N VAL A 301 35.96 43.71 -11.38
CA VAL A 301 37.33 44.13 -11.07
C VAL A 301 37.76 45.10 -12.16
N ASN A 302 37.77 46.39 -11.84
CA ASN A 302 38.39 47.43 -12.67
C ASN A 302 39.90 47.19 -12.70
N THR A 303 40.45 46.91 -13.88
CA THR A 303 41.90 46.81 -14.14
C THR A 303 42.49 48.07 -14.76
N GLU A 304 41.84 49.22 -14.59
CA GLU A 304 42.41 50.52 -14.96
C GLU A 304 43.05 51.14 -13.72
N ASP A 305 44.29 50.76 -13.40
CA ASP A 305 45.23 51.55 -12.58
C ASP A 305 46.59 50.80 -12.47
N LEU A 306 47.26 50.56 -13.59
CA LEU A 306 48.69 50.23 -13.62
C LEU A 306 49.34 50.76 -14.91
N GLU A 307 49.35 52.09 -15.04
CA GLU A 307 50.38 52.79 -15.80
C GLU A 307 50.96 53.91 -14.91
N LEU A 308 52.08 53.61 -14.24
CA LEU A 308 53.31 54.43 -14.12
C LEU A 308 54.27 53.85 -13.08
#